data_AF-A0A4Z1BY20-F1
#
_entry.id   AF-A0A4Z1BY20-F1
#
_cell.length_a   1.000
_cell.length_b   1.000
_cell.length_c   1.000
_cell.angle_alpha   90.00
_cell.angle_beta   90.00
_cell.angle_gamma   90.00
#
_symmetry.space_group_name_H-M   'P 1'
#
loop_
_entity.id
_entity.type
_entity.pdbx_description
1 polymer ?
#
loop_
_entity_poly.entity_id
_entity_poly.type
_entity_poly.pdbx_seq_one_letter_code
_entity_poly.pdbx_strand_id
1 'polypeptide(L)'
;MNTYDYLKTLDLNDIYSQDDNTQILNELISISEILKQYLLLDFERLTIEPKTIEILGVEYDNPDYRQSATGIIYKIYFFNEENFKINIEVLVDFHKILINTKGKAKSIELHDFDSKILSKHNCEFKTDLREIL
;
A
#
# COMPACT_ATOMS: atom_id res chain seq x y z
N MET A 1 -0.04 -15.83 -5.56
CA MET A 1 0.87 -14.94 -4.81
C MET A 1 0.11 -13.67 -4.50
N ASN A 2 0.06 -13.25 -3.23
CA ASN A 2 -0.53 -11.98 -2.80
C ASN A 2 0.57 -10.91 -2.58
N THR A 3 0.20 -9.68 -2.22
CA THR A 3 1.16 -8.59 -2.01
C THR A 3 2.17 -8.89 -0.91
N TYR A 4 1.74 -9.54 0.18
CA TYR A 4 2.64 -9.92 1.28
C TYR A 4 3.65 -11.00 0.88
N ASP A 5 3.24 -11.95 0.04
CA ASP A 5 4.15 -12.97 -0.48
C ASP A 5 5.23 -12.31 -1.33
N TYR A 6 4.87 -11.36 -2.21
CA TYR A 6 5.84 -10.61 -3.02
C TYR A 6 6.79 -9.80 -2.14
N LEU A 7 6.29 -9.10 -1.12
CA LEU A 7 7.12 -8.33 -0.20
C LEU A 7 8.23 -9.18 0.44
N LYS A 8 7.93 -10.44 0.81
CA LYS A 8 8.91 -11.36 1.40
C LYS A 8 9.98 -11.85 0.42
N THR A 9 9.79 -11.64 -0.88
CA THR A 9 10.79 -12.01 -1.91
C THR A 9 11.83 -10.93 -2.15
N LEU A 10 11.62 -9.71 -1.62
CA LEU A 10 12.53 -8.60 -1.82
C LEU A 10 13.79 -8.77 -0.96
N ASP A 11 14.95 -8.74 -1.59
CA ASP A 11 16.23 -8.68 -0.88
C ASP A 11 16.59 -7.21 -0.60
N LEU A 12 16.04 -6.68 0.49
CA LEU A 12 16.29 -5.29 0.89
C LEU A 12 17.74 -5.02 1.23
N ASN A 13 18.51 -6.05 1.64
CA ASN A 13 19.93 -5.85 1.93
C ASN A 13 20.71 -5.61 0.64
N ASP A 14 20.40 -6.36 -0.43
CA ASP A 14 21.00 -6.14 -1.75
C ASP A 14 20.68 -4.73 -2.26
N ILE A 15 19.40 -4.33 -2.19
CA ILE A 15 18.95 -3.01 -2.61
C ILE A 15 19.66 -1.90 -1.82
N TYR A 16 19.68 -2.00 -0.49
CA TYR A 16 20.28 -0.96 0.36
C TYR A 16 21.81 -0.99 0.42
N SER A 17 22.45 -2.03 -0.12
CA SER A 17 23.92 -2.11 -0.22
C SER A 17 24.49 -1.26 -1.36
N GLN A 18 23.64 -0.68 -2.21
CA GLN A 18 24.08 0.16 -3.31
C GLN A 18 24.64 1.50 -2.82
N ASP A 19 25.79 1.90 -3.37
CA ASP A 19 26.48 3.15 -2.97
C ASP A 19 25.76 4.43 -3.45
N ASP A 20 24.81 4.31 -4.39
CA ASP A 20 24.10 5.44 -4.99
C ASP A 20 22.61 5.45 -4.61
N ASN A 21 22.21 6.43 -3.80
CA ASN A 21 20.81 6.66 -3.42
C ASN A 21 19.86 6.78 -4.62
N THR A 22 20.35 7.26 -5.77
CA THR A 22 19.55 7.35 -7.01
C THR A 22 19.19 5.97 -7.54
N GLN A 23 20.12 5.01 -7.47
CA GLN A 23 19.88 3.63 -7.91
C GLN A 23 18.88 2.95 -6.98
N ILE A 24 19.02 3.14 -5.67
CA ILE A 24 18.08 2.65 -4.67
C ILE A 24 16.67 3.17 -4.94
N LEU A 25 16.53 4.47 -5.16
CA LEU A 25 15.23 5.08 -5.46
C LEU A 25 14.62 4.53 -6.75
N ASN A 26 15.41 4.34 -7.81
CA ASN A 26 14.91 3.77 -9.07
C ASN A 26 14.44 2.32 -8.90
N GLU A 27 15.13 1.54 -8.08
CA GLU A 27 14.73 0.17 -7.77
C GLU A 27 13.47 0.12 -6.92
N LEU A 28 13.36 0.99 -5.90
CA LEU A 28 12.14 1.13 -5.11
C LEU A 28 10.94 1.60 -5.95
N ILE A 29 11.16 2.48 -6.94
CA ILE A 29 10.13 2.87 -7.91
C ILE A 29 9.71 1.66 -8.75
N SER A 30 10.65 0.85 -9.21
CA SER A 30 10.35 -0.38 -9.96
C SER A 30 9.55 -1.38 -9.12
N ILE A 31 9.94 -1.56 -7.86
CA ILE A 31 9.20 -2.36 -6.87
C ILE A 31 7.80 -1.78 -6.65
N SER A 32 7.64 -0.46 -6.62
CA SER A 32 6.35 0.19 -6.40
C SER A 32 5.33 -0.15 -7.50
N GLU A 33 5.76 -0.23 -8.75
CA GLU A 33 4.92 -0.60 -9.89
C GLU A 33 4.52 -2.08 -9.85
N ILE A 34 5.41 -2.96 -9.40
CA ILE A 34 5.09 -4.38 -9.24
C ILE A 34 4.11 -4.58 -8.07
N LEU A 35 4.36 -3.93 -6.94
CA LEU A 35 3.47 -3.94 -5.78
C LEU A 35 2.07 -3.43 -6.13
N LYS A 36 1.96 -2.39 -6.96
CA LYS A 36 0.68 -1.89 -7.45
C LYS A 36 -0.15 -2.98 -8.14
N GLN A 37 0.48 -3.85 -8.93
CA GLN A 37 -0.22 -4.96 -9.59
C GLN A 37 -0.72 -5.99 -8.56
N TYR A 38 0.10 -6.37 -7.58
CA TYR A 38 -0.31 -7.29 -6.53
C TYR A 38 -1.39 -6.71 -5.62
N LEU A 39 -1.29 -5.42 -5.27
CA LEU A 39 -2.32 -4.71 -4.52
C LEU A 39 -3.64 -4.72 -5.30
N LEU A 40 -3.61 -4.45 -6.60
CA LEU A 40 -4.82 -4.48 -7.42
C LEU A 40 -5.48 -5.87 -7.38
N LEU A 41 -4.70 -6.95 -7.54
CA LEU A 41 -5.18 -8.33 -7.45
C LEU A 41 -5.78 -8.65 -6.06
N ASP A 42 -5.16 -8.17 -5.00
CA ASP A 42 -5.66 -8.36 -3.63
C ASP A 42 -6.99 -7.60 -3.43
N PHE A 43 -7.09 -6.36 -3.90
CA PHE A 43 -8.33 -5.58 -3.82
C PHE A 43 -9.43 -6.11 -4.75
N GLU A 44 -9.11 -6.76 -5.87
CA GLU A 44 -10.08 -7.46 -6.71
C GLU A 44 -10.76 -8.63 -5.98
N ARG A 45 -10.09 -9.25 -5.01
CA ARG A 45 -10.69 -10.29 -4.14
C ARG A 45 -11.58 -9.71 -3.05
N LEU A 46 -11.33 -8.46 -2.66
CA LEU A 46 -12.05 -7.77 -1.59
C LEU A 46 -13.33 -7.09 -2.06
N THR A 47 -13.33 -6.57 -3.27
CA THR A 47 -14.46 -5.85 -3.86
C THR A 47 -14.47 -5.98 -5.37
N ILE A 48 -15.66 -6.13 -5.95
CA ILE A 48 -15.87 -6.21 -7.40
C ILE A 48 -15.89 -4.83 -8.07
N GLU A 49 -15.93 -3.75 -7.27
CA GLU A 49 -16.06 -2.39 -7.78
C GLU A 49 -14.84 -1.99 -8.64
N PRO A 50 -15.07 -1.42 -9.83
CA PRO A 50 -13.99 -0.96 -10.71
C PRO A 50 -13.13 0.09 -10.03
N LYS A 51 -11.81 -0.12 -10.09
CA LYS A 51 -10.84 0.64 -9.32
C LYS A 51 -9.52 0.81 -10.04
N THR A 52 -8.81 1.88 -9.73
CA THR A 52 -7.42 2.12 -10.14
C THR A 52 -6.58 2.40 -8.91
N ILE A 53 -5.30 2.04 -8.99
CA ILE A 53 -4.31 2.36 -7.96
C ILE A 53 -3.31 3.34 -8.55
N GLU A 54 -3.13 4.47 -7.88
CA GLU A 54 -2.12 5.48 -8.18
C GLU A 54 -0.97 5.36 -7.16
N ILE A 55 0.27 5.46 -7.64
CA ILE A 55 1.45 5.60 -6.79
C ILE A 55 1.61 7.09 -6.50
N LEU A 56 1.62 7.45 -5.22
CA LEU A 56 1.77 8.84 -4.78
C LEU A 56 3.22 9.20 -4.48
N GLY A 57 4.01 8.24 -4.02
CA GLY A 57 5.41 8.48 -3.69
C GLY A 57 6.11 7.27 -3.10
N VAL A 58 7.43 7.36 -3.12
CA VAL A 58 8.36 6.46 -2.44
C VAL A 58 9.12 7.32 -1.44
N GLU A 59 9.00 6.97 -0.16
CA GLU A 59 9.67 7.61 0.96
C GLU A 59 10.82 6.71 1.41
N TYR A 60 12.04 7.20 1.23
CA TYR A 60 13.27 6.48 1.55
C TYR A 60 14.24 7.42 2.27
N ASP A 61 14.61 7.04 3.49
CA ASP A 61 15.69 7.65 4.25
C ASP A 61 16.97 6.84 4.07
N ASN A 62 18.09 7.52 3.79
CA ASN A 62 19.40 6.87 3.62
C ASN A 62 19.76 6.03 4.87
N PRO A 63 20.30 4.81 4.70
CA PRO A 63 20.59 3.86 5.77
C PRO A 63 21.52 4.42 6.86
N ASP A 64 22.48 5.28 6.51
CA ASP A 64 23.42 5.89 7.45
C ASP A 64 22.75 6.85 8.45
N TYR A 65 21.57 7.36 8.11
CA TYR A 65 20.81 8.35 8.89
C TYR A 65 19.40 7.87 9.23
N ARG A 66 19.12 6.59 9.02
CA ARG A 66 17.76 6.05 8.99
C ARG A 66 17.08 6.13 10.35
N GLN A 67 16.01 6.92 10.43
CA GLN A 67 15.12 7.00 11.60
C GLN A 67 13.74 6.37 11.32
N SER A 68 13.42 6.13 10.06
CA SER A 68 12.11 5.65 9.60
C SER A 68 12.22 4.46 8.62
N ALA A 69 11.12 3.74 8.42
CA ALA A 69 11.03 2.67 7.43
C ALA A 69 10.81 3.23 6.02
N THR A 70 11.21 2.46 5.00
CA THR A 70 10.92 2.76 3.61
C THR A 70 9.43 2.57 3.37
N GLY A 71 8.76 3.66 3.00
CA GLY A 71 7.34 3.72 2.74
C GLY A 71 7.05 3.83 1.24
N ILE A 72 6.11 3.05 0.72
CA ILE A 72 5.55 3.28 -0.61
C ILE A 72 4.07 3.59 -0.46
N ILE A 73 3.66 4.76 -0.96
CA ILE A 73 2.34 5.32 -0.73
C ILE A 73 1.51 5.20 -1.99
N TYR A 74 0.32 4.63 -1.84
CA TYR A 74 -0.66 4.49 -2.92
C TYR A 74 -2.01 5.09 -2.54
N LYS A 75 -2.82 5.29 -3.56
CA LYS A 75 -4.24 5.65 -3.41
C LYS A 75 -5.09 4.86 -4.39
N ILE A 76 -6.15 4.27 -3.87
CA ILE A 76 -7.19 3.62 -4.66
C ILE A 76 -8.30 4.62 -4.94
N TYR A 77 -8.69 4.69 -6.22
CA TYR A 77 -9.87 5.38 -6.69
C TYR A 77 -10.87 4.37 -7.22
N PHE A 78 -12.15 4.63 -6.97
CA PHE A 78 -13.26 3.85 -7.48
C PHE A 78 -14.01 4.69 -8.51
N PHE A 79 -14.31 4.10 -9.68
CA PHE A 79 -14.72 4.87 -10.87
C PHE A 79 -16.03 5.64 -10.66
N ASN A 80 -16.95 5.11 -9.85
CA ASN A 80 -18.26 5.70 -9.60
C ASN A 80 -18.34 6.47 -8.27
N GLU A 81 -17.19 6.72 -7.62
CA GLU A 81 -17.11 7.15 -6.22
C GLU A 81 -16.05 8.24 -6.02
N GLU A 82 -16.29 9.41 -6.60
CA GLU A 82 -15.33 10.54 -6.55
C GLU A 82 -14.93 10.96 -5.13
N ASN A 83 -15.83 10.74 -4.16
CA ASN A 83 -15.67 11.15 -2.78
C ASN A 83 -15.14 10.04 -1.85
N PHE A 84 -14.98 8.81 -2.32
CA PHE A 84 -14.47 7.70 -1.51
C PHE A 84 -13.15 7.18 -2.05
N LYS A 85 -12.13 7.14 -1.19
CA LYS A 85 -10.76 6.76 -1.55
C LYS A 85 -10.15 5.91 -0.45
N ILE A 86 -9.21 5.06 -0.82
CA ILE A 86 -8.41 4.28 0.14
C ILE A 86 -6.97 4.74 0.00
N ASN A 87 -6.34 5.14 1.09
CA ASN A 87 -4.89 5.35 1.09
C ASN A 87 -4.22 4.07 1.57
N ILE A 88 -3.12 3.69 0.92
CA ILE A 88 -2.33 2.53 1.27
C ILE A 88 -0.90 3.01 1.55
N GLU A 89 -0.32 2.51 2.62
CA GLU A 89 1.08 2.70 2.98
C GLU A 89 1.72 1.33 3.13
N VAL A 90 2.69 1.04 2.28
CA VAL A 90 3.47 -0.19 2.33
C VAL A 90 4.79 0.12 3.03
N LEU A 91 4.98 -0.41 4.23
CA LEU A 91 6.24 -0.35 4.97
C LEU A 91 7.06 -1.57 4.57
N VAL A 92 7.95 -1.39 3.60
CA VAL A 92 8.63 -2.47 2.89
C VAL A 92 9.47 -3.30 3.86
N ASP A 93 10.22 -2.63 4.75
CA ASP A 93 11.10 -3.27 5.74
C ASP A 93 10.40 -4.18 6.73
N PHE A 94 9.13 -3.88 7.00
CA PHE A 94 8.34 -4.62 7.98
C PHE A 94 7.35 -5.57 7.32
N HIS A 95 7.37 -5.67 5.99
CA HIS A 95 6.38 -6.40 5.20
C HIS A 95 4.95 -6.07 5.62
N LYS A 96 4.67 -4.79 5.93
CA LYS A 96 3.41 -4.34 6.50
C LYS A 96 2.68 -3.45 5.51
N ILE A 97 1.38 -3.68 5.35
CA ILE A 97 0.53 -2.90 4.45
C ILE A 97 -0.57 -2.30 5.30
N LEU A 98 -0.51 -0.99 5.48
CA LEU A 98 -1.48 -0.22 6.24
C LEU A 98 -2.44 0.47 5.27
N ILE A 99 -3.72 0.43 5.59
CA ILE A 99 -4.76 1.08 4.78
C ILE A 99 -5.65 1.95 5.66
N ASN A 100 -6.18 3.01 5.07
CA ASN A 100 -7.27 3.78 5.65
C ASN A 100 -8.21 4.26 4.55
N THR A 101 -9.41 4.65 4.93
CA THR A 101 -10.41 5.20 4.01
C THR A 101 -10.55 6.70 4.21
N LYS A 102 -10.96 7.40 3.15
CA LYS A 102 -11.29 8.82 3.20
C LYS A 102 -12.58 9.08 2.44
N GLY A 103 -13.51 9.77 3.12
CA GLY A 103 -14.79 10.19 2.58
C GLY A 103 -15.91 9.19 2.86
N LYS A 104 -16.94 9.14 2.00
CA LYS A 104 -18.12 8.29 2.21
C LYS A 104 -18.45 7.54 0.93
N ALA A 105 -18.49 6.21 1.02
CA ALA A 105 -18.98 5.36 -0.04
C ALA A 105 -20.49 5.56 -0.24
N LYS A 106 -20.93 5.57 -1.50
CA LYS A 106 -22.35 5.58 -1.89
C LYS A 106 -22.87 4.17 -2.12
N SER A 107 -22.06 3.27 -2.68
CA SER A 107 -22.44 1.89 -2.90
C SER A 107 -22.46 1.11 -1.58
N ILE A 108 -23.43 0.21 -1.44
CA ILE A 108 -23.60 -0.60 -0.23
C ILE A 108 -22.36 -1.47 -0.01
N GLU A 109 -21.83 -2.06 -1.08
CA GLU A 109 -20.63 -2.89 -1.02
C GLU A 109 -19.42 -2.12 -0.47
N LEU A 110 -19.16 -0.91 -0.99
CA LEU A 110 -18.04 -0.10 -0.52
C LEU A 110 -18.28 0.47 0.87
N HIS A 111 -19.53 0.72 1.25
CA HIS A 111 -19.87 1.10 2.61
C HIS A 111 -19.61 -0.04 3.62
N ASP A 112 -19.95 -1.27 3.26
CA ASP A 112 -19.67 -2.46 4.08
C ASP A 112 -18.16 -2.72 4.16
N PHE A 113 -17.45 -2.53 3.04
CA PHE A 113 -16.00 -2.63 2.99
C PHE A 113 -15.30 -1.54 3.84
N ASP A 114 -15.76 -0.29 3.74
CA ASP A 114 -15.31 0.82 4.59
C ASP A 114 -15.54 0.49 6.07
N SER A 115 -16.73 0.05 6.43
CA SER A 115 -17.07 -0.37 7.79
C SER A 115 -16.16 -1.49 8.31
N LYS A 116 -15.83 -2.47 7.44
CA LYS A 116 -14.88 -3.54 7.75
C LYS A 116 -13.49 -2.98 8.05
N ILE A 117 -12.99 -2.04 7.22
CA ILE A 117 -11.70 -1.37 7.44
C ILE A 117 -11.72 -0.61 8.77
N LEU A 118 -12.71 0.25 9.00
CA LEU A 118 -12.82 1.09 10.19
C LEU A 118 -12.89 0.28 11.49
N SER A 119 -13.54 -0.89 11.46
CA SER A 119 -13.66 -1.79 12.63
C SER A 119 -12.32 -2.38 13.11
N LYS A 120 -11.28 -2.31 12.29
CA LYS A 120 -9.94 -2.86 12.53
C LYS A 120 -8.86 -1.78 12.72
N HIS A 121 -9.27 -0.51 12.85
CA HIS A 121 -8.34 0.58 13.07
C HIS A 121 -7.48 0.35 14.32
N ASN A 122 -6.17 0.54 14.14
CA ASN A 122 -5.22 0.67 15.23
C ASN A 122 -5.22 2.10 15.80
N CYS A 123 -4.28 2.38 16.71
CA CYS A 123 -4.13 3.70 17.34
C CYS A 123 -3.76 4.84 16.36
N GLU A 124 -3.34 4.52 15.13
CA GLU A 124 -3.02 5.49 14.07
C GLU A 124 -4.16 5.65 13.06
N PHE A 125 -5.35 5.09 13.33
CA PHE A 125 -6.48 5.09 12.41
C PHE A 125 -6.17 4.43 11.06
N LYS A 126 -5.37 3.36 11.11
CA LYS A 126 -5.04 2.51 9.96
C LYS A 126 -5.35 1.05 10.30
N THR A 127 -5.66 0.27 9.28
CA THR A 127 -5.88 -1.17 9.37
C THR A 127 -4.77 -1.90 8.63
N ASP A 128 -4.25 -2.99 9.19
CA ASP A 128 -3.34 -3.86 8.45
C ASP A 128 -4.15 -4.66 7.41
N LEU A 129 -3.79 -4.58 6.12
CA LEU A 129 -4.57 -5.17 5.02
C LEU A 129 -4.86 -6.67 5.24
N ARG A 130 -3.94 -7.39 5.87
CA ARG A 130 -4.11 -8.82 6.23
C ARG A 130 -5.29 -9.10 7.15
N GLU A 131 -5.77 -8.11 7.91
CA GLU A 131 -6.94 -8.30 8.80
C GLU A 131 -8.27 -8.30 8.05
N ILE A 132 -8.25 -7.91 6.77
CA ILE A 132 -9.44 -7.85 5.94
C ILE A 132 -9.34 -8.68 4.65
N LEU A 133 -8.16 -9.22 4.32
CA LEU A 133 -7.94 -10.23 3.26
C LEU A 133 -8.60 -11.59 3.58
#